data_AF-A0A1Y1V0Q5-F1
#
_entry.id   AF-A0A1Y1V0Q5-F1
#
_cell.length_a   1.000
_cell.length_b   1.000
_cell.length_c   1.000
_cell.angle_alpha   90.00
_cell.angle_beta   90.00
_cell.angle_gamma   90.00
#
_symmetry.space_group_name_H-M   'P 1'
#
loop_
_entity.id
_entity.type
_entity.pdbx_description
1 polymer ?
#
loop_
_entity_poly.entity_id
_entity_poly.type
_entity_poly.pdbx_seq_one_letter_code
_entity_poly.pdbx_strand_id
1 'polypeptide(L)'
;PMSSIQYFYKVLNTPALVNELRDIAIKEFSVENVLFWDNYQLLQKMVYRYQIEYEKAKEMNDERYITQYDFEGYYQQQMMSTQPTQSMDSYSYDPNMAIPKEIMPYFTSFYYTFIHYDGPAAVNLSGNTISQIQCDISIYPAVGIFDNAKNEVVEMMYTSIFPILLKNNKRHFDLSV
;
A
#
# COMPACT_ATOMS: atom_id res chain seq x y z
N PRO A 1 -6.19 22.01 -5.75
CA PRO A 1 -6.63 21.99 -7.17
C PRO A 1 -7.02 20.56 -7.56
N MET A 2 -7.97 20.33 -8.48
CA MET A 2 -8.33 18.95 -8.88
C MET A 2 -7.18 18.21 -9.57
N SER A 3 -6.16 18.93 -10.05
CA SER A 3 -4.94 18.37 -10.64
C SER A 3 -3.80 18.18 -9.64
N SER A 4 -3.95 18.44 -8.34
CA SER A 4 -2.83 18.36 -7.40
C SER A 4 -2.60 16.94 -6.88
N ILE A 5 -1.36 16.62 -6.49
CA ILE A 5 -1.01 15.32 -5.92
C ILE A 5 -1.84 14.97 -4.66
N GLN A 6 -2.19 15.97 -3.84
CA GLN A 6 -3.06 15.78 -2.68
C GLN A 6 -4.47 15.34 -3.08
N TYR A 7 -4.97 15.80 -4.22
CA TYR A 7 -6.25 15.31 -4.75
C TYR A 7 -6.11 13.89 -5.27
N PHE A 8 -4.99 13.55 -5.92
CA PHE A 8 -4.74 12.18 -6.35
C PHE A 8 -4.70 11.18 -5.18
N TYR A 9 -4.16 11.56 -4.01
CA TYR A 9 -4.30 10.72 -2.81
C TYR A 9 -5.77 10.50 -2.39
N LYS A 10 -6.67 11.47 -2.61
CA LYS A 10 -8.12 11.26 -2.38
C LYS A 10 -8.71 10.27 -3.38
N VAL A 11 -8.28 10.33 -4.63
CA VAL A 11 -8.65 9.37 -5.68
C VAL A 11 -8.22 7.96 -5.27
N LEU A 12 -6.96 7.81 -4.85
CA LEU A 12 -6.37 6.55 -4.40
C LEU A 12 -7.01 5.96 -3.13
N ASN A 13 -7.73 6.78 -2.37
CA ASN A 13 -8.50 6.36 -1.18
C ASN A 13 -10.00 6.17 -1.48
N THR A 14 -10.44 6.33 -2.73
CA THR A 14 -11.84 6.18 -3.14
C THR A 14 -11.98 4.92 -4.01
N PRO A 15 -12.56 3.81 -3.50
CA PRO A 15 -12.58 2.53 -4.21
C PRO A 15 -13.15 2.58 -5.63
N ALA A 16 -14.23 3.34 -5.85
CA ALA A 16 -14.83 3.49 -7.17
C ALA A 16 -13.85 4.13 -8.18
N LEU A 17 -13.12 5.17 -7.76
CA LEU A 17 -12.16 5.84 -8.62
C LEU A 17 -10.88 5.02 -8.82
N VAL A 18 -10.46 4.24 -7.83
CA VAL A 18 -9.35 3.28 -7.98
C VAL A 18 -9.71 2.20 -9.01
N ASN A 19 -10.96 1.72 -9.05
CA ASN A 19 -11.40 0.77 -10.06
C ASN A 19 -11.31 1.35 -11.48
N GLU A 20 -11.78 2.59 -11.68
CA GLU A 20 -11.62 3.27 -12.96
C GLU A 20 -10.15 3.50 -13.33
N LEU A 21 -9.32 3.86 -12.34
CA LEU A 21 -7.89 4.04 -12.51
C LEU A 21 -7.20 2.73 -12.90
N ARG A 22 -7.65 1.59 -12.34
CA ARG A 22 -7.19 0.24 -12.71
C ARG A 22 -7.53 -0.09 -14.16
N ASP A 23 -8.74 0.22 -14.61
CA ASP A 23 -9.15 0.01 -16.01
C ASP A 23 -8.30 0.83 -16.99
N ILE A 24 -7.93 2.05 -16.59
CA ILE A 24 -7.00 2.90 -17.36
C ILE A 24 -5.60 2.26 -17.35
N ALA A 25 -5.09 1.88 -16.18
CA ALA A 25 -3.76 1.28 -16.04
C ALA A 25 -3.61 -0.04 -16.83
N ILE A 26 -4.68 -0.84 -16.95
CA ILE A 26 -4.68 -2.04 -17.82
C ILE A 26 -4.49 -1.63 -19.29
N LYS A 27 -5.18 -0.59 -19.75
CA LYS A 27 -5.07 -0.10 -21.14
C LYS A 27 -3.73 0.55 -21.44
N GLU A 28 -3.13 1.18 -20.44
CA GLU A 28 -1.81 1.82 -20.51
C GLU A 28 -0.66 0.85 -20.14
N PHE A 29 -0.93 -0.45 -19.95
CA PHE A 29 0.07 -1.48 -19.60
C PHE A 29 0.90 -1.12 -18.37
N SER A 30 0.26 -0.54 -17.35
CA SER A 30 0.89 -0.05 -16.13
C SER A 30 0.13 -0.47 -14.86
N VAL A 31 -0.60 -1.59 -14.92
CA VAL A 31 -1.51 -2.07 -13.86
C VAL A 31 -0.77 -2.45 -12.58
N GLU A 32 0.48 -2.86 -12.69
CA GLU A 32 1.38 -3.18 -11.58
C GLU A 32 1.51 -2.02 -10.58
N ASN A 33 1.44 -0.76 -11.05
CA ASN A 33 1.48 0.41 -10.17
C ASN A 33 0.23 0.53 -9.29
N VAL A 34 -0.94 0.17 -9.82
CA VAL A 34 -2.20 0.16 -9.05
C VAL A 34 -2.20 -1.03 -8.09
N LEU A 35 -1.74 -2.20 -8.54
CA LEU A 35 -1.61 -3.39 -7.69
C LEU A 35 -0.63 -3.17 -6.54
N PHE A 36 0.49 -2.50 -6.80
CA PHE A 36 1.45 -2.08 -5.78
C PHE A 36 0.76 -1.24 -4.71
N TRP A 37 0.00 -0.23 -5.11
CA TRP A 37 -0.70 0.66 -4.18
C TRP A 37 -1.68 -0.10 -3.29
N ASP A 38 -2.54 -0.94 -3.88
CA ASP A 38 -3.51 -1.74 -3.13
C ASP A 38 -2.81 -2.67 -2.12
N ASN A 39 -1.72 -3.33 -2.53
CA ASN A 39 -0.96 -4.22 -1.66
C ASN A 39 -0.17 -3.46 -0.59
N TYR A 40 0.30 -2.24 -0.88
CA TYR A 40 0.95 -1.39 0.11
C TYR A 40 -0.05 -0.97 1.19
N GLN A 41 -1.28 -0.61 0.80
CA GLN A 41 -2.35 -0.33 1.76
C GLN A 41 -2.67 -1.56 2.61
N LEU A 42 -2.73 -2.76 2.01
CA LEU A 42 -2.90 -4.01 2.75
C LEU A 42 -1.77 -4.25 3.76
N LEU A 43 -0.51 -4.02 3.35
CA LEU A 43 0.63 -4.15 4.23
C LEU A 43 0.54 -3.20 5.43
N GLN A 44 0.12 -1.95 5.21
CA GLN A 44 -0.13 -0.99 6.28
C GLN A 44 -1.25 -1.44 7.23
N LYS A 45 -2.30 -2.11 6.71
CA LYS A 45 -3.34 -2.72 7.56
C LYS A 45 -2.78 -3.83 8.45
N MET A 46 -1.82 -4.62 7.95
CA MET A 46 -1.14 -5.63 8.77
C MET A 46 -0.34 -5.00 9.91
N VAL A 47 0.38 -3.90 9.64
CA VAL A 47 1.12 -3.16 10.68
C VAL A 47 0.15 -2.58 11.71
N TYR A 48 -0.94 -1.95 11.26
CA TYR A 48 -1.97 -1.40 12.17
C TYR A 48 -2.60 -2.48 13.04
N ARG A 49 -2.94 -3.62 12.44
CA ARG A 49 -3.51 -4.76 13.18
C ARG A 49 -2.53 -5.27 14.22
N TYR A 50 -1.27 -5.46 13.85
CA TYR A 50 -0.24 -5.89 14.78
C TYR A 50 -0.14 -4.94 15.98
N GLN A 51 -0.12 -3.63 15.74
CA GLN A 51 -0.04 -2.63 16.81
C GLN A 51 -1.22 -2.70 17.78
N ILE A 52 -2.45 -2.90 17.28
CA ILE A 52 -3.62 -3.11 18.13
C ILE A 52 -3.46 -4.35 19.01
N GLU A 53 -3.08 -5.48 18.43
CA GLU A 53 -2.95 -6.73 19.18
C GLU A 53 -1.76 -6.71 20.15
N TYR A 54 -0.70 -5.97 19.80
CA TYR A 54 0.45 -5.72 20.66
C TYR A 54 0.06 -4.93 21.91
N GLU A 55 -0.68 -3.82 21.76
CA GLU A 55 -1.14 -3.04 22.91
C GLU A 55 -2.08 -3.85 23.80
N LYS A 56 -2.98 -4.66 23.23
CA LYS A 56 -3.82 -5.58 24.03
C LYS A 56 -3.00 -6.59 24.82
N ALA A 57 -1.97 -7.19 24.21
CA ALA A 57 -1.10 -8.15 24.90
C ALA A 57 -0.35 -7.50 26.07
N LYS A 58 0.08 -6.24 25.90
CA LYS A 58 0.71 -5.43 26.93
C LYS A 58 -0.26 -5.08 28.07
N GLU A 59 -1.50 -4.71 27.75
CA GLU A 59 -2.56 -4.49 28.75
C GLU A 59 -2.87 -5.76 29.57
N MET A 60 -2.82 -6.93 28.93
CA MET A 60 -3.04 -8.23 29.57
C MET A 60 -1.79 -8.79 30.27
N ASN A 61 -0.62 -8.16 30.06
CA ASN A 61 0.68 -8.64 30.51
C ASN A 61 0.98 -10.10 30.08
N ASP A 62 0.55 -10.47 28.86
CA ASP A 62 0.81 -11.78 28.24
C ASP A 62 1.23 -11.62 26.78
N GLU A 63 2.54 -11.55 26.54
CA GLU A 63 3.14 -11.41 25.20
C GLU A 63 2.77 -12.56 24.25
N ARG A 64 2.39 -13.73 24.77
CA ARG A 64 2.01 -14.89 23.94
C ARG A 64 0.69 -14.64 23.21
N TYR A 65 -0.10 -13.66 23.65
CA TYR A 65 -1.35 -13.28 23.01
C TYR A 65 -1.15 -12.89 21.54
N ILE A 66 -0.08 -12.14 21.22
CA ILE A 66 0.24 -11.73 19.84
C ILE A 66 0.44 -12.95 18.95
N THR A 67 1.20 -13.95 19.43
CA THR A 67 1.51 -15.16 18.65
C THR A 67 0.29 -16.06 18.39
N GLN A 68 -0.79 -15.86 19.14
CA GLN A 68 -2.04 -16.59 18.98
C GLN A 68 -3.03 -15.89 18.05
N TYR A 69 -2.76 -14.62 17.69
CA TYR A 69 -3.61 -13.90 16.76
C TYR A 69 -3.48 -14.47 15.34
N ASP A 70 -4.62 -14.70 14.70
CA ASP A 70 -4.69 -15.22 13.34
C ASP A 70 -4.43 -14.11 12.30
N PHE A 71 -3.16 -13.73 12.14
CA PHE A 71 -2.73 -12.76 11.13
C PHE A 71 -3.02 -13.24 9.70
N GLU A 72 -2.97 -14.56 9.47
CA GLU A 72 -3.21 -15.13 8.15
C GLU A 72 -4.69 -15.05 7.75
N GLY A 73 -5.60 -15.44 8.65
CA GLY A 73 -7.02 -15.27 8.44
C GLY A 73 -7.41 -13.80 8.27
N TYR A 74 -6.79 -12.89 9.04
CA TYR A 74 -6.99 -11.46 8.85
C TYR A 74 -6.52 -10.99 7.46
N TYR A 75 -5.32 -11.39 7.03
CA TYR A 75 -4.78 -11.05 5.70
C TYR A 75 -5.70 -11.52 4.57
N GLN A 76 -6.12 -12.78 4.60
CA GLN A 76 -7.02 -13.36 3.60
C GLN A 76 -8.38 -12.64 3.56
N GLN A 77 -8.93 -12.30 4.73
CA GLN A 77 -10.16 -11.52 4.83
C GLN A 77 -10.00 -10.14 4.17
N GLN A 78 -8.87 -9.46 4.40
CA GLN A 78 -8.62 -8.15 3.80
C GLN A 78 -8.49 -8.24 2.27
N MET A 79 -7.85 -9.28 1.74
CA MET A 79 -7.73 -9.50 0.29
C MET A 79 -9.08 -9.73 -0.39
N MET A 80 -10.01 -10.42 0.27
CA MET A 80 -11.34 -10.73 -0.29
C MET A 80 -12.36 -9.60 -0.09
N SER A 81 -12.10 -8.67 0.81
CA SER A 81 -13.03 -7.59 1.12
C SER A 81 -13.12 -6.57 -0.01
N THR A 82 -14.30 -6.41 -0.60
CA THR A 82 -14.64 -5.32 -1.54
C THR A 82 -15.05 -4.03 -0.83
N GLN A 83 -15.16 -4.09 0.50
CA GLN A 83 -15.55 -2.97 1.36
C GLN A 83 -14.31 -2.20 1.81
N PRO A 84 -14.34 -0.86 1.81
CA PRO A 84 -13.33 -0.07 2.51
C PRO A 84 -13.46 -0.37 4.02
N THR A 85 -12.57 -1.20 4.55
CA THR A 85 -12.41 -1.39 6.00
C THR A 85 -11.99 -0.08 6.66
N GLN A 86 -12.47 0.15 7.89
CA GLN A 86 -12.22 1.32 8.77
C GLN A 86 -11.16 2.29 8.24
N SER A 87 -11.58 3.53 7.98
CA SER A 87 -10.69 4.52 7.39
C SER A 87 -9.43 4.67 8.25
N MET A 88 -8.28 4.46 7.62
CA MET A 88 -6.96 4.66 8.25
C MET A 88 -6.63 6.15 8.33
N ASP A 89 -7.63 7.04 8.31
CA ASP A 89 -7.46 8.49 8.18
C ASP A 89 -6.71 9.11 9.38
N SER A 90 -6.60 8.38 10.49
CA SER A 90 -5.83 8.74 11.69
C SER A 90 -4.61 7.83 11.94
N TYR A 91 -4.28 6.92 11.01
CA TYR A 91 -3.20 5.96 11.19
C TYR A 91 -1.84 6.63 10.97
N SER A 92 -1.12 6.82 12.07
CA SER A 92 0.29 7.18 12.06
C SER A 92 1.08 6.03 12.68
N TYR A 93 2.12 5.56 11.99
CA TYR A 93 3.04 4.55 12.47
C TYR A 93 4.46 5.11 12.53
N ASP A 94 5.31 4.50 13.36
CA ASP A 94 6.74 4.76 13.34
C ASP A 94 7.38 3.98 12.18
N PRO A 95 7.88 4.64 11.12
CA PRO A 95 8.48 3.95 9.98
C PRO A 95 9.76 3.19 10.33
N ASN A 96 10.39 3.51 11.47
CA ASN A 96 11.63 2.86 11.93
C ASN A 96 11.37 1.66 12.85
N MET A 97 10.10 1.37 13.16
CA MET A 97 9.73 0.18 13.92
C MET A 97 10.20 -1.07 13.17
N ALA A 98 10.93 -1.96 13.86
CA ALA A 98 11.32 -3.25 13.30
C ALA A 98 10.09 -4.04 12.87
N ILE A 99 10.19 -4.74 11.75
CA ILE A 99 9.11 -5.61 11.29
C ILE A 99 8.98 -6.80 12.25
N PRO A 100 7.82 -6.98 12.91
CA PRO A 100 7.58 -8.15 13.75
C PRO A 100 7.59 -9.44 12.94
N LYS A 101 8.07 -10.53 13.57
CA LYS A 101 8.15 -11.86 12.94
C LYS A 101 6.80 -12.36 12.43
N GLU A 102 5.71 -11.99 13.10
CA GLU A 102 4.34 -12.40 12.78
C GLU A 102 3.87 -11.85 11.43
N ILE A 103 4.37 -10.67 11.03
CA ILE A 103 3.97 -10.02 9.77
C ILE A 103 5.09 -9.95 8.73
N MET A 104 6.31 -10.39 9.08
CA MET A 104 7.45 -10.49 8.17
C MET A 104 7.15 -11.24 6.85
N PRO A 105 6.37 -12.35 6.83
CA PRO A 105 6.06 -13.04 5.58
C PRO A 105 5.35 -12.14 4.55
N TYR A 106 4.52 -11.18 5.00
CA TYR A 106 3.80 -10.27 4.11
C TYR A 106 4.75 -9.24 3.47
N PHE A 107 5.72 -8.73 4.21
CA PHE A 107 6.78 -7.86 3.68
C PHE A 107 7.69 -8.59 2.70
N THR A 108 8.02 -9.84 3.02
CA THR A 108 8.83 -10.70 2.14
C THR A 108 8.10 -10.97 0.83
N SER A 109 6.82 -11.33 0.89
CA SER A 109 5.96 -11.52 -0.28
C SER A 109 5.85 -10.24 -1.12
N PHE A 110 5.63 -9.10 -0.47
CA PHE A 110 5.57 -7.79 -1.13
C PHE A 110 6.86 -7.49 -1.89
N TYR A 111 8.03 -7.70 -1.26
CA TYR A 111 9.33 -7.52 -1.88
C TYR A 111 9.50 -8.37 -3.14
N TYR A 112 9.27 -9.68 -3.05
CA TYR A 112 9.44 -10.58 -4.21
C TYR A 112 8.37 -10.40 -5.29
N THR A 113 7.23 -9.77 -4.97
CA THR A 113 6.18 -9.49 -5.94
C THR A 113 6.46 -8.22 -6.73
N PHE A 114 6.84 -7.15 -6.04
CA PHE A 114 6.83 -5.80 -6.58
C PHE A 114 8.20 -5.12 -6.68
N ILE A 115 9.19 -5.55 -5.89
CA ILE A 115 10.50 -4.88 -5.83
C ILE A 115 11.59 -5.69 -6.52
N HIS A 116 11.60 -7.00 -6.31
CA HIS A 116 12.59 -7.88 -6.90
C HIS A 116 12.48 -7.86 -8.43
N TYR A 117 13.62 -7.87 -9.14
CA TYR A 117 13.67 -7.66 -10.59
C TYR A 117 13.02 -8.79 -11.40
N ASP A 118 12.92 -9.99 -10.84
CA ASP A 118 12.19 -11.13 -11.42
C ASP A 118 10.74 -11.24 -10.91
N GLY A 119 10.30 -10.26 -10.11
CA GLY A 119 8.98 -10.25 -9.50
C GLY A 119 7.89 -10.19 -10.57
N PRO A 120 6.78 -10.93 -10.39
CA PRO A 120 5.71 -11.03 -11.39
C PRO A 120 5.00 -9.70 -11.66
N ALA A 121 5.11 -8.73 -10.75
CA ALA A 121 4.54 -7.39 -10.89
C ALA A 121 5.56 -6.32 -10.48
N ALA A 122 6.84 -6.53 -10.81
CA ALA A 122 7.91 -5.60 -10.48
C ALA A 122 7.62 -4.18 -11.01
N VAL A 123 7.60 -3.19 -10.12
CA VAL A 123 7.37 -1.78 -10.48
C VAL A 123 8.66 -1.10 -10.92
N ASN A 124 8.53 -0.09 -11.79
CA ASN A 124 9.67 0.63 -12.34
C ASN A 124 10.22 1.68 -11.34
N LEU A 125 11.07 1.25 -10.42
CA LEU A 125 11.66 2.11 -9.38
C LEU A 125 13.06 2.59 -9.78
N SER A 126 13.48 3.70 -9.17
CA SER A 126 14.86 4.18 -9.28
C SER A 126 15.85 3.17 -8.68
N GLY A 127 17.04 3.07 -9.29
CA GLY A 127 18.11 2.19 -8.81
C GLY A 127 18.53 2.50 -7.37
N ASN A 128 18.44 3.76 -6.95
CA ASN A 128 18.70 4.17 -5.56
C ASN A 128 17.67 3.56 -4.59
N THR A 129 16.38 3.64 -4.92
CA THR A 129 15.31 3.08 -4.09
C THR A 129 15.41 1.56 -4.00
N ILE A 130 15.68 0.87 -5.12
CA ILE A 130 15.88 -0.59 -5.11
C ILE A 130 17.09 -0.97 -4.24
N SER A 131 18.22 -0.29 -4.41
CA SER A 131 19.45 -0.57 -3.66
C SER A 131 19.26 -0.36 -2.15
N GLN A 132 18.55 0.70 -1.77
CA GLN A 132 18.24 0.99 -0.36
C GLN A 132 17.39 -0.13 0.25
N ILE A 133 16.29 -0.52 -0.42
CA ILE A 133 15.41 -1.60 0.05
C ILE A 133 16.18 -2.92 0.17
N GLN A 134 17.02 -3.26 -0.81
CA GLN A 134 17.83 -4.48 -0.79
C GLN A 134 18.82 -4.54 0.37
N CYS A 135 19.43 -3.40 0.71
CA CYS A 135 20.31 -3.27 1.87
C CYS A 135 19.52 -3.44 3.17
N ASP A 136 18.44 -2.67 3.33
CA ASP A 136 17.69 -2.58 4.58
C ASP A 136 16.97 -3.89 4.92
N ILE A 137 16.40 -4.56 3.92
CA ILE A 137 15.65 -5.81 4.13
C ILE A 137 16.53 -6.93 4.67
N SER A 138 17.84 -6.88 4.38
CA SER A 138 18.83 -7.89 4.78
C SER A 138 19.45 -7.63 6.14
N ILE A 139 19.39 -6.40 6.65
CA ILE A 139 20.12 -5.97 7.87
C ILE A 139 19.14 -5.71 9.01
N TYR A 140 18.24 -4.74 8.83
CA TYR A 140 17.29 -4.30 9.84
C TYR A 140 16.01 -3.82 9.15
N PRO A 141 15.16 -4.76 8.71
CA PRO A 141 13.93 -4.41 8.04
C PRO A 141 12.99 -3.65 8.99
N ALA A 142 12.56 -2.46 8.57
CA ALA A 142 11.61 -1.63 9.28
C ALA A 142 10.28 -1.52 8.51
N VAL A 143 9.18 -1.24 9.21
CA VAL A 143 7.83 -1.21 8.60
C VAL A 143 7.68 -0.15 7.49
N GLY A 144 8.50 0.91 7.52
CA GLY A 144 8.54 1.95 6.48
C GLY A 144 9.46 1.64 5.29
N ILE A 145 10.00 0.42 5.18
CA ILE A 145 11.00 0.05 4.15
C ILE A 145 10.57 0.36 2.71
N PHE A 146 9.26 0.33 2.41
CA PHE A 146 8.73 0.57 1.07
C PHE A 146 8.19 2.00 0.84
N ASP A 147 8.36 2.92 1.79
CA ASP A 147 7.71 4.24 1.73
C ASP A 147 8.21 5.10 0.56
N ASN A 148 9.52 5.02 0.26
CA ASN A 148 10.10 5.69 -0.90
C ASN A 148 9.59 5.08 -2.22
N ALA A 149 9.53 3.75 -2.31
CA ALA A 149 8.96 3.07 -3.48
C ALA A 149 7.50 3.47 -3.70
N LYS A 150 6.70 3.53 -2.62
CA LYS A 150 5.33 4.01 -2.67
C LYS A 150 5.25 5.45 -3.20
N ASN A 151 6.13 6.35 -2.78
CA ASN A 151 6.12 7.73 -3.28
C ASN A 151 6.40 7.78 -4.79
N GLU A 152 7.41 7.03 -5.26
CA GLU A 152 7.73 6.95 -6.69
C GLU A 152 6.57 6.37 -7.51
N VAL A 153 5.95 5.27 -7.06
CA VAL A 153 4.81 4.63 -7.74
C VAL A 153 3.61 5.57 -7.80
N VAL A 154 3.30 6.27 -6.71
CA VAL A 154 2.21 7.26 -6.70
C VAL A 154 2.51 8.41 -7.65
N GLU A 155 3.75 8.91 -7.72
CA GLU A 155 4.16 9.95 -8.66
C GLU A 155 4.07 9.48 -10.12
N MET A 156 4.47 8.22 -10.40
CA MET A 156 4.30 7.62 -11.72
C MET A 156 2.83 7.57 -12.13
N MET A 157 1.93 7.10 -11.25
CA MET A 157 0.50 7.06 -11.56
C MET A 157 -0.10 8.46 -11.72
N TYR A 158 0.34 9.41 -10.90
CA TYR A 158 -0.09 10.80 -10.95
C TYR A 158 0.28 11.49 -12.27
N THR A 159 1.46 11.18 -12.82
CA THR A 159 1.92 11.77 -14.08
C THR A 159 1.39 11.06 -15.32
N SER A 160 1.10 9.76 -15.24
CA SER A 160 0.68 8.94 -16.39
C SER A 160 -0.84 8.77 -16.50
N ILE A 161 -1.47 8.11 -15.52
CA ILE A 161 -2.86 7.62 -15.63
C ILE A 161 -3.88 8.58 -15.00
N PHE A 162 -3.48 9.41 -14.04
CA PHE A 162 -4.38 10.37 -13.41
C PHE A 162 -4.91 11.46 -14.38
N PRO A 163 -4.13 12.04 -15.30
CA PRO A 163 -4.64 12.99 -16.29
C PRO A 163 -5.72 12.37 -17.21
N ILE A 164 -5.60 11.07 -17.50
CA ILE A 164 -6.57 10.32 -18.30
C ILE A 164 -7.87 10.15 -17.51
N LEU A 165 -7.78 9.79 -16.23
CA LEU A 165 -8.94 9.70 -15.33
C LEU A 165 -9.70 11.03 -15.28
N LEU A 166 -8.98 12.14 -15.09
CA LEU A 166 -9.57 13.47 -15.09
C LEU A 166 -10.27 13.77 -16.42
N LYS A 167 -9.62 13.49 -17.56
CA LYS A 167 -10.20 13.70 -18.89
C LYS A 167 -11.49 12.90 -19.11
N ASN A 168 -11.52 11.64 -18.69
CA ASN A 168 -12.70 10.78 -18.83
C ASN A 168 -13.87 11.28 -17.99
N ASN A 169 -13.59 11.84 -16.82
CA ASN A 169 -14.60 12.32 -15.88
C ASN A 169 -14.96 13.81 -16.01
N LYS A 170 -14.33 14.57 -16.93
CA LYS A 170 -14.69 15.98 -17.20
C LYS A 170 -16.19 16.19 -17.45
N ARG A 171 -16.88 15.23 -18.07
CA ARG A 171 -18.34 15.30 -18.29
C ARG A 171 -19.17 15.26 -17.00
N HIS A 172 -18.66 14.72 -15.90
CA HIS A 172 -19.32 14.69 -14.59
C HIS A 172 -18.91 15.84 -13.68
N PHE A 173 -17.73 16.45 -13.90
CA PHE A 173 -17.23 17.56 -13.09
C PHE A 173 -17.61 18.96 -13.60
N ASP A 174 -18.05 19.10 -14.86
CA ASP A 174 -18.56 20.36 -15.43
C ASP A 174 -20.07 20.61 -15.14
N LEU A 175 -20.80 19.64 -14.56
CA LEU A 175 -22.25 19.75 -14.27
C LEU A 175 -22.58 20.20 -12.84
N SER A 176 -21.59 20.62 -12.06
CA SER A 176 -21.75 21.09 -10.67
C SER A 176 -21.29 22.53 -10.45
N VAL A 177 -21.25 23.34 -11.52
CA VAL A 177 -21.10 24.81 -11.46
C VAL A 177 -22.41 25.49 -11.83
#